data_AF-A0A0K0DPV9-F1
#
_entry.id   AF-A0A0K0DPV9-F1
#
_cell.length_a   1.000
_cell.length_b   1.000
_cell.length_c   1.000
_cell.angle_alpha   90.00
_cell.angle_beta   90.00
_cell.angle_gamma   90.00
#
_symmetry.space_group_name_H-M   'P 1'
#
loop_
_entity.id
_entity.type
_entity.pdbx_description
1 polymer ?
#
loop_
_entity_poly.entity_id
_entity_poly.type
_entity_poly.pdbx_seq_one_letter_code
_entity_poly.pdbx_strand_id
1 'polypeptide(L)'
;MSQLIPRVLTYYASTILFALFGLKMIHEGYYMSASEGQEDFEEAQAEVTKREINYDAGKFVDMEAGESGRAREKARLRVKSMFQGIHLVEAFTMTFLAEWGDRSQLTTIILAARENIGGVISGGILGHALCTGIAVVGGKLVAQRLSVRTVTLVGGAVFLIFALSAFFVNDVEDKPLRVDYS
;
A
#
# COMPACT_ATOMS: atom_id res chain seq x y z
N MET A 1 -29.44 -17.34 11.35
CA MET A 1 -29.59 -17.99 10.03
C MET A 1 -28.18 -18.21 9.47
N SER A 2 -27.67 -19.44 9.62
CA SER A 2 -26.66 -20.04 8.74
C SER A 2 -25.40 -19.21 8.38
N GLN A 3 -24.40 -19.20 9.28
CA GLN A 3 -22.99 -19.14 8.86
C GLN A 3 -22.68 -20.45 8.11
N LEU A 4 -23.11 -20.53 6.85
CA LEU A 4 -23.07 -21.75 6.03
C LEU A 4 -21.90 -21.74 5.05
N ILE A 5 -20.74 -21.21 5.46
CA ILE A 5 -19.50 -21.57 4.77
C ILE A 5 -18.79 -22.55 5.68
N PRO A 6 -18.88 -23.87 5.41
CA PRO A 6 -18.16 -24.85 6.19
C PRO A 6 -16.69 -24.46 6.21
N ARG A 7 -16.13 -24.29 7.42
CA ARG A 7 -14.74 -23.84 7.60
C ARG A 7 -13.77 -24.71 6.81
N VAL A 8 -14.01 -26.01 6.81
CA VAL A 8 -13.28 -27.00 6.00
C VAL A 8 -13.27 -26.63 4.51
N LEU A 9 -14.40 -26.21 3.94
CA LEU A 9 -14.47 -25.76 2.55
C LEU A 9 -13.66 -24.48 2.33
N THR A 10 -13.75 -23.49 3.24
CA THR A 10 -12.92 -22.28 3.11
C THR A 10 -11.43 -22.55 3.19
N TYR A 11 -11.01 -23.53 4.00
CA TYR A 11 -9.60 -23.90 4.16
C TYR A 11 -9.06 -24.65 2.95
N TYR A 12 -9.78 -25.67 2.45
CA TYR A 12 -9.36 -26.35 1.22
C TYR A 12 -9.43 -25.41 0.01
N ALA A 13 -10.47 -24.58 -0.08
CA ALA A 13 -10.59 -23.59 -1.15
C ALA A 13 -9.43 -22.58 -1.12
N SER A 14 -9.07 -22.03 0.05
CA SER A 14 -7.96 -21.07 0.16
C SER A 14 -6.60 -21.73 -0.09
N THR A 15 -6.39 -22.96 0.37
CA THR A 15 -5.15 -23.71 0.14
C THR A 15 -4.93 -23.99 -1.35
N ILE A 16 -5.96 -24.48 -2.06
CA ILE A 16 -5.90 -24.72 -3.50
C ILE A 16 -5.72 -23.41 -4.25
N LEU A 17 -6.44 -22.36 -3.87
CA LEU A 17 -6.35 -21.03 -4.47
C LEU A 17 -4.93 -20.47 -4.38
N PHE A 18 -4.35 -20.44 -3.18
CA PHE A 18 -2.99 -19.94 -2.96
C PHE A 18 -1.94 -20.79 -3.67
N ALA A 19 -2.10 -22.11 -3.72
CA ALA A 19 -1.19 -22.98 -4.47
C ALA A 19 -1.23 -22.67 -5.97
N LEU A 20 -2.43 -22.59 -6.57
CA LEU A 20 -2.59 -22.31 -8.00
C LEU A 20 -2.07 -20.91 -8.37
N PHE A 21 -2.41 -19.88 -7.59
CA PHE A 21 -1.90 -18.53 -7.81
C PHE A 21 -0.39 -18.45 -7.62
N GLY A 22 0.14 -19.10 -6.58
CA GLY A 22 1.58 -19.14 -6.31
C GLY A 22 2.37 -19.77 -7.45
N LEU A 23 1.95 -20.96 -7.91
CA LEU A 23 2.58 -21.63 -9.05
C LEU A 23 2.45 -20.82 -10.35
N LYS A 24 1.27 -20.25 -10.62
CA LYS A 24 1.07 -19.39 -11.81
C LYS A 24 2.01 -18.20 -11.78
N MET A 25 2.11 -17.49 -10.66
CA MET A 25 2.98 -16.32 -10.53
C MET A 25 4.46 -16.69 -10.67
N ILE A 26 4.89 -17.85 -10.16
CA ILE A 26 6.27 -18.31 -10.36
C ILE A 26 6.53 -18.66 -11.83
N HIS A 27 5.58 -19.35 -12.49
CA HIS A 27 5.70 -19.68 -13.91
C HIS A 27 5.78 -18.40 -14.78
N GLU A 28 4.90 -17.44 -14.51
CA GLU A 28 4.84 -16.15 -15.19
C GLU A 28 6.12 -15.34 -14.93
N GLY A 29 6.56 -15.25 -13.69
CA GLY A 29 7.83 -14.60 -13.33
C GLY A 29 9.09 -15.30 -13.86
N TYR A 30 9.03 -16.59 -14.21
CA TYR A 30 10.15 -17.28 -14.87
C TYR A 30 10.17 -17.03 -16.38
N TYR A 31 9.01 -16.97 -17.03
CA TYR A 31 8.85 -16.69 -18.45
C TYR A 31 8.96 -15.20 -18.82
N MET A 32 8.85 -14.29 -17.85
CA MET A 32 9.10 -12.87 -18.06
C MET A 32 10.59 -12.60 -18.33
N SER A 33 10.91 -12.18 -19.56
CA SER A 33 12.23 -11.66 -19.91
C SER A 33 12.51 -10.38 -19.14
N ALA A 34 13.74 -10.18 -18.67
CA ALA A 34 14.13 -8.99 -17.92
C ALA A 34 14.10 -7.69 -18.75
N SER A 35 13.99 -7.79 -20.09
CA SER A 35 13.96 -6.64 -21.01
C SER A 35 12.55 -6.08 -21.22
N GLU A 36 11.54 -6.93 -21.39
CA GLU A 36 10.18 -6.53 -21.75
C GLU A 36 9.52 -5.74 -20.60
N GLY A 37 9.66 -6.23 -19.37
CA GLY A 37 9.16 -5.51 -18.20
C GLY A 37 9.94 -4.24 -17.84
N GLN A 38 11.13 -4.03 -18.42
CA GLN A 38 11.90 -2.80 -18.26
C GLN A 38 11.49 -1.76 -19.32
N GLU A 39 11.28 -2.20 -20.56
CA GLU A 39 10.76 -1.36 -21.66
C GLU A 39 9.35 -0.84 -21.36
N ASP A 40 8.42 -1.70 -20.89
CA ASP A 40 7.06 -1.29 -20.48
C ASP A 40 7.09 -0.26 -19.34
N PHE A 41 8.02 -0.43 -18.39
CA PHE A 41 8.11 0.46 -17.23
C PHE A 41 8.73 1.81 -17.61
N GLU A 42 9.71 1.81 -18.52
CA GLU A 42 10.34 3.02 -19.05
C GLU A 42 9.36 3.80 -19.95
N GLU A 43 8.56 3.11 -20.77
CA GLU A 43 7.49 3.71 -21.56
C GLU A 43 6.39 4.31 -20.66
N ALA A 44 5.94 3.58 -19.63
CA ALA A 44 4.97 4.09 -18.66
C ALA A 44 5.50 5.31 -17.88
N GLN A 45 6.77 5.30 -17.47
CA GLN A 45 7.41 6.45 -16.81
C GLN A 45 7.56 7.65 -17.75
N ALA A 46 7.87 7.42 -19.02
CA ALA A 46 7.93 8.48 -20.02
C ALA A 46 6.54 9.08 -20.29
N GLU A 47 5.48 8.25 -20.31
CA GLU A 47 4.11 8.76 -20.46
C GLU A 47 3.66 9.57 -19.23
N VAL A 48 3.90 9.09 -18.00
CA VAL A 48 3.57 9.84 -16.78
C VAL A 48 4.31 11.17 -16.72
N THR A 49 5.62 11.15 -17.01
CA THR A 49 6.45 12.37 -17.04
C THR A 49 5.94 13.35 -18.10
N LYS A 50 5.55 12.86 -19.29
CA LYS A 50 4.95 13.68 -20.35
C LYS A 50 3.59 14.26 -19.93
N ARG A 51 2.76 13.49 -19.21
CA ARG A 51 1.49 13.99 -18.65
C ARG A 51 1.71 15.03 -17.56
N GLU A 52 2.69 14.85 -16.68
CA GLU A 52 3.06 15.84 -15.66
C GLU A 52 3.57 17.14 -16.29
N ILE A 53 4.46 17.05 -17.29
CA ILE A 53 4.97 18.23 -18.03
C ILE A 53 3.82 18.96 -18.72
N ASN A 54 2.90 18.25 -19.37
CA ASN A 54 1.76 18.88 -20.04
C ASN A 54 0.77 19.50 -19.03
N TYR A 55 0.58 18.89 -17.87
CA TYR A 55 -0.24 19.42 -16.79
C TYR A 55 0.38 20.67 -16.17
N ASP A 56 1.69 20.66 -15.90
CA ASP A 56 2.41 21.82 -15.36
C ASP A 56 2.53 22.96 -16.39
N ALA A 57 2.78 22.64 -17.67
CA ALA A 57 2.84 23.62 -18.76
C ALA A 57 1.47 24.28 -19.01
N GLY A 58 0.38 23.52 -19.03
CA GLY A 58 -0.98 24.08 -19.13
C GLY A 58 -1.29 25.03 -17.97
N LYS A 59 -0.83 24.69 -16.77
CA LYS A 59 -0.99 25.50 -15.56
C LYS A 59 -0.05 26.72 -15.53
N PHE A 60 1.13 26.64 -16.15
CA PHE A 60 2.10 27.72 -16.27
C PHE A 60 1.66 28.78 -17.30
N VAL A 61 1.08 28.33 -18.42
CA VAL A 61 0.47 29.21 -19.44
C VAL A 61 -0.70 30.00 -18.86
N ASP A 62 -1.54 29.39 -18.02
CA ASP A 62 -2.58 30.10 -17.27
C ASP A 62 -2.01 31.10 -16.23
N MET A 63 -0.74 30.94 -15.84
CA MET A 63 -0.09 31.77 -14.82
C MET A 63 0.72 32.94 -15.40
N GLU A 64 1.11 32.92 -16.68
CA GLU A 64 1.89 33.97 -17.35
C GLU A 64 1.07 35.20 -17.78
N ALA A 65 -0.26 35.14 -17.75
CA ALA A 65 -1.15 36.26 -18.09
C ALA A 65 -1.19 37.42 -17.06
N GLY A 66 -0.10 37.68 -16.31
CA GLY A 66 -0.04 38.79 -15.35
C GLY A 66 1.28 38.98 -14.61
N GLU A 67 2.20 39.74 -15.22
CA GLU A 67 3.37 40.37 -14.59
C GLU A 67 2.92 41.61 -13.76
N SER A 68 3.47 42.01 -12.59
CA SER A 68 4.85 42.49 -12.42
C SER A 68 5.21 42.87 -10.96
N GLY A 69 4.68 42.20 -9.91
CA GLY A 69 4.92 42.60 -8.50
C GLY A 69 5.34 41.51 -7.49
N ARG A 70 5.73 40.31 -7.95
CA ARG A 70 5.17 39.08 -7.39
C ARG A 70 6.16 38.08 -6.76
N ALA A 71 7.38 38.41 -6.31
CA ALA A 71 8.31 37.40 -5.76
C ALA A 71 7.90 36.86 -4.36
N ARG A 72 7.52 37.75 -3.44
CA ARG A 72 7.04 37.40 -2.09
C ARG A 72 5.61 36.86 -2.11
N GLU A 73 4.81 37.32 -3.07
CA GLU A 73 3.47 36.83 -3.33
C GLU A 73 3.47 35.45 -4.01
N LYS A 74 4.41 35.18 -4.94
CA LYS A 74 4.61 33.86 -5.58
C LYS A 74 4.97 32.76 -4.58
N ALA A 75 5.78 33.03 -3.55
CA ALA A 75 6.04 32.04 -2.49
C ALA A 75 4.75 31.68 -1.73
N ARG A 76 3.93 32.69 -1.43
CA ARG A 76 2.64 32.55 -0.73
C ARG A 76 1.59 31.86 -1.62
N LEU A 77 1.58 32.15 -2.92
CA LEU A 77 0.73 31.54 -3.94
C LEU A 77 1.19 30.13 -4.32
N ARG A 78 2.49 29.81 -4.26
CA ARG A 78 3.03 28.46 -4.46
C ARG A 78 2.67 27.54 -3.30
N VAL A 79 2.70 28.04 -2.06
CA VAL A 79 2.08 27.35 -0.92
C VAL A 79 0.57 27.23 -1.13
N LYS A 80 -0.13 28.31 -1.54
CA LYS A 80 -1.59 28.25 -1.82
C LYS A 80 -1.97 27.31 -3.00
N SER A 81 -1.06 27.09 -3.94
CA SER A 81 -1.21 26.22 -5.13
C SER A 81 -0.83 24.77 -4.83
N MET A 82 0.14 24.53 -3.93
CA MET A 82 0.32 23.23 -3.26
C MET A 82 -0.93 22.84 -2.48
N PHE A 83 -1.65 23.83 -1.95
CA PHE A 83 -2.98 23.74 -1.34
C PHE A 83 -4.12 23.95 -2.34
N GLN A 84 -3.97 23.63 -3.63
CA GLN A 84 -5.16 23.39 -4.45
C GLN A 84 -5.89 22.20 -3.82
N GLY A 85 -6.96 22.50 -3.08
CA GLY A 85 -7.58 21.61 -2.10
C GLY A 85 -8.01 20.25 -2.63
N ILE A 86 -8.04 20.06 -3.95
CA ILE A 86 -8.36 18.80 -4.60
C ILE A 86 -7.36 17.69 -4.25
N HIS A 87 -6.05 17.97 -4.28
CA HIS A 87 -5.03 16.93 -4.03
C HIS A 87 -4.90 16.60 -2.54
N LEU A 88 -5.10 17.60 -1.66
CA LEU A 88 -5.09 17.36 -0.22
C LEU A 88 -6.33 16.61 0.23
N VAL A 89 -7.50 16.94 -0.30
CA VAL A 89 -8.74 16.21 0.00
C VAL A 89 -8.65 14.78 -0.54
N GLU A 90 -8.10 14.57 -1.73
CA GLU A 90 -7.89 13.24 -2.29
C GLU A 90 -6.94 12.39 -1.43
N ALA A 91 -5.73 12.90 -1.13
CA ALA A 91 -4.77 12.20 -0.29
C ALA A 91 -5.30 11.99 1.14
N PHE A 92 -6.00 12.98 1.69
CA PHE A 92 -6.67 12.87 2.98
C PHE A 92 -7.76 11.80 2.95
N THR A 93 -8.65 11.80 1.97
CA THR A 93 -9.73 10.81 1.87
C THR A 93 -9.19 9.40 1.65
N MET A 94 -8.16 9.24 0.81
CA MET A 94 -7.50 7.94 0.60
C MET A 94 -6.87 7.42 1.90
N THR A 95 -6.13 8.29 2.61
CA THR A 95 -5.47 7.92 3.88
C THR A 95 -6.49 7.70 5.00
N PHE A 96 -7.49 8.56 5.10
CA PHE A 96 -8.53 8.50 6.12
C PHE A 96 -9.42 7.27 5.96
N LEU A 97 -9.80 6.89 4.73
CA LEU A 97 -10.54 5.65 4.48
C LEU A 97 -9.68 4.41 4.70
N ALA A 98 -8.40 4.44 4.32
CA ALA A 98 -7.47 3.33 4.56
C ALA A 98 -7.28 3.07 6.06
N GLU A 99 -7.27 4.14 6.86
CA GLU A 99 -7.04 4.07 8.31
C GLU A 99 -8.36 4.12 9.13
N TRP A 100 -9.54 4.31 8.50
CA TRP A 100 -10.79 4.51 9.24
C TRP A 100 -11.09 3.29 10.11
N GLY A 101 -11.04 3.47 11.43
CA GLY A 101 -11.38 2.41 12.37
C GLY A 101 -10.26 1.40 12.59
N ASP A 102 -9.01 1.74 12.23
CA ASP A 102 -7.87 0.92 12.61
C ASP A 102 -7.68 0.89 14.14
N ARG A 103 -7.13 -0.23 14.63
CA ARG A 103 -6.86 -0.46 16.05
C ARG A 103 -5.96 0.60 16.64
N SER A 104 -5.05 1.17 15.84
CA SER A 104 -4.17 2.27 16.25
C SER A 104 -4.95 3.48 16.78
N GLN A 105 -6.15 3.77 16.24
CA GLN A 105 -6.98 4.88 16.69
C GLN A 105 -7.54 4.66 18.10
N LEU A 106 -8.05 3.45 18.38
CA LEU A 106 -8.53 3.08 19.72
C LEU A 106 -7.38 3.03 20.73
N THR A 107 -6.21 2.50 20.33
CA THR A 107 -5.02 2.48 21.19
C THR A 107 -4.57 3.90 21.54
N THR A 108 -4.62 4.83 20.58
CA THR A 108 -4.26 6.24 20.82
C THR A 108 -5.23 6.94 21.76
N ILE A 109 -6.54 6.69 21.63
CA ILE A 109 -7.56 7.24 22.56
C ILE A 109 -7.35 6.70 23.97
N ILE A 110 -7.12 5.40 24.13
CA ILE A 110 -6.88 4.76 25.44
C ILE A 110 -5.58 5.28 26.06
N LEU A 111 -4.53 5.46 25.26
CA LEU A 111 -3.25 6.00 25.74
C LEU A 111 -3.40 7.48 26.14
N ALA A 112 -4.09 8.30 25.34
CA ALA A 112 -4.37 9.70 25.65
C ALA A 112 -5.29 9.88 26.87
N ALA A 113 -6.14 8.89 27.18
CA ALA A 113 -6.96 8.89 28.39
C ALA A 113 -6.16 8.52 29.66
N ARG A 114 -5.01 7.83 29.52
CA ARG A 114 -4.17 7.41 30.64
C ARG A 114 -2.94 8.30 30.87
N GLU A 115 -2.50 9.02 29.85
CA GLU A 115 -1.28 9.85 29.85
C GLU A 115 -1.56 11.29 29.42
N ASN A 116 -0.53 12.14 29.44
CA ASN A 116 -0.65 13.52 28.95
C ASN A 116 -1.01 13.56 27.45
N ILE A 117 -2.20 14.08 27.14
CA ILE A 117 -2.76 14.23 25.79
C ILE A 117 -1.76 14.86 24.80
N GLY A 118 -1.04 15.90 25.23
CA GLY A 118 -0.05 16.59 24.40
C GLY A 118 1.15 15.70 24.00
N GLY A 119 1.59 14.82 24.90
CA GLY A 119 2.67 13.86 24.63
C GLY A 119 2.26 12.78 23.65
N VAL A 120 1.03 12.28 23.75
CA VAL A 120 0.48 11.26 22.85
C VAL A 120 0.27 11.81 21.43
N ILE A 121 -0.28 13.02 21.30
CA ILE A 121 -0.49 13.65 19.99
C ILE A 121 0.85 13.95 19.31
N SER A 122 1.79 14.57 20.03
CA SER A 122 3.10 14.91 19.47
C SER A 122 3.91 13.65 19.09
N GLY A 123 3.89 12.62 19.93
CA GLY A 123 4.52 11.34 19.63
C GLY A 123 3.89 10.62 18.43
N GLY A 124 2.56 10.63 18.32
CA GLY A 124 1.83 10.06 17.19
C GLY A 124 2.15 10.77 15.87
N ILE A 125 2.14 12.11 15.85
CA ILE A 125 2.48 12.91 14.67
C ILE A 125 3.93 12.63 14.25
N LEU A 126 4.89 12.65 15.18
CA LEU A 126 6.29 12.39 14.88
C LEU A 126 6.52 10.96 14.38
N GLY A 127 5.89 9.97 15.02
CA GLY A 127 5.96 8.58 14.62
C GLY A 127 5.41 8.34 13.22
N HIS A 128 4.21 8.87 12.92
CA HIS A 128 3.64 8.77 11.58
C HIS A 128 4.46 9.52 10.54
N ALA A 129 4.91 10.73 10.84
CA ALA A 129 5.76 11.50 9.92
C ALA A 129 7.06 10.75 9.60
N LEU A 130 7.69 10.12 10.60
CA LEU A 130 8.89 9.31 10.40
C LEU A 130 8.59 8.06 9.57
N CYS A 131 7.53 7.32 9.89
CA CYS A 131 7.12 6.12 9.16
C CYS A 131 6.84 6.45 7.68
N THR A 132 6.03 7.47 7.42
CA THR A 132 5.72 7.92 6.05
C THR A 132 6.97 8.42 5.34
N GLY A 133 7.85 9.17 6.02
CA GLY A 133 9.12 9.61 5.46
C GLY A 133 10.00 8.44 5.02
N ILE A 134 10.15 7.42 5.87
CA ILE A 134 10.89 6.19 5.56
C ILE A 134 10.24 5.43 4.40
N ALA A 135 8.90 5.32 4.38
CA ALA A 135 8.17 4.63 3.32
C ALA A 135 8.34 5.34 1.96
N VAL A 136 8.34 6.68 1.93
CA VAL A 136 8.52 7.46 0.69
C VAL A 136 9.95 7.37 0.18
N VAL A 137 10.95 7.52 1.07
CA VAL A 137 12.37 7.43 0.68
C VAL A 137 12.73 5.99 0.31
N GLY A 138 12.31 5.03 1.12
CA GLY A 138 12.47 3.60 0.88
C GLY A 138 11.77 3.19 -0.41
N GLY A 139 10.53 3.64 -0.62
CA GLY A 139 9.75 3.40 -1.84
C GLY A 139 10.46 3.94 -3.09
N LYS A 140 11.06 5.14 -3.03
CA LYS A 140 11.86 5.68 -4.15
C LYS A 140 13.08 4.82 -4.47
N LEU A 141 13.81 4.34 -3.46
CA LEU A 141 14.99 3.50 -3.65
C LEU A 141 14.62 2.08 -4.13
N VAL A 142 13.52 1.54 -3.62
CA VAL A 142 13.00 0.21 -3.93
C VAL A 142 12.35 0.19 -5.32
N ALA A 143 11.63 1.24 -5.72
CA ALA A 143 11.02 1.36 -7.05
C ALA A 143 12.06 1.32 -8.20
N GLN A 144 13.29 1.76 -7.95
CA GLN A 144 14.38 1.68 -8.94
C GLN A 144 15.01 0.28 -9.05
N ARG A 145 14.68 -0.65 -8.13
CA ARG A 145 15.28 -1.99 -8.06
C ARG A 145 14.25 -3.13 -8.12
N LEU A 146 12.96 -2.81 -8.06
CA LEU A 146 11.88 -3.78 -8.23
C LEU A 146 11.56 -3.93 -9.72
N SER A 147 12.18 -4.94 -10.35
CA SER A 147 11.65 -5.42 -11.63
C SER A 147 10.29 -6.08 -11.39
N VAL A 148 9.37 -5.93 -12.34
CA VAL A 148 8.06 -6.62 -12.34
C VAL A 148 8.25 -8.12 -12.10
N ARG A 149 9.30 -8.69 -12.70
CA ARG A 149 9.71 -10.08 -12.51
C ARG A 149 9.99 -10.45 -11.06
N THR A 150 10.73 -9.61 -10.33
CA THR A 150 11.05 -9.84 -8.91
C THR A 150 9.78 -9.82 -8.06
N VAL A 151 8.88 -8.86 -8.32
CA VAL A 151 7.62 -8.74 -7.58
C VAL A 151 6.73 -9.96 -7.83
N THR A 152 6.61 -10.41 -9.08
CA THR A 152 5.81 -11.59 -9.43
C THR A 152 6.38 -12.87 -8.82
N LEU A 153 7.71 -13.06 -8.83
CA LEU A 153 8.36 -14.21 -8.20
C LEU A 153 8.19 -14.22 -6.67
N VAL A 154 8.40 -13.07 -6.02
CA VAL A 154 8.25 -12.94 -4.56
C VAL A 154 6.79 -13.14 -4.15
N GLY A 155 5.84 -12.54 -4.87
CA GLY A 155 4.42 -12.75 -4.64
C GLY A 155 4.01 -14.21 -4.79
N GLY A 156 4.51 -14.89 -5.82
CA GLY A 156 4.30 -16.32 -6.02
C GLY A 156 4.87 -17.16 -4.88
N ALA A 157 6.07 -16.86 -4.41
CA ALA A 157 6.68 -17.53 -3.26
C ALA A 157 5.88 -17.33 -1.96
N VAL A 158 5.40 -16.12 -1.70
CA VAL A 158 4.55 -15.81 -0.54
C VAL A 158 3.22 -16.59 -0.59
N PHE A 159 2.58 -16.68 -1.76
CA PHE A 159 1.38 -17.48 -1.92
C PHE A 159 1.63 -18.98 -1.68
N LEU A 160 2.77 -19.51 -2.12
CA LEU A 160 3.13 -20.89 -1.80
C LEU A 160 3.39 -21.11 -0.31
N ILE A 161 4.03 -20.16 0.37
CA ILE A 161 4.20 -20.21 1.83
C ILE A 161 2.85 -20.21 2.55
N PHE A 162 1.89 -19.39 2.10
CA PHE A 162 0.53 -19.42 2.66
C PHE A 162 -0.19 -20.73 2.38
N ALA A 163 -0.05 -21.31 1.19
CA ALA A 163 -0.61 -22.62 0.87
C ALA A 163 -0.01 -23.71 1.76
N LEU A 164 1.31 -23.71 1.97
CA LEU A 164 1.99 -24.65 2.87
C LEU A 164 1.58 -24.45 4.32
N SER A 165 1.52 -23.22 4.81
CA SER A 165 1.06 -22.90 6.16
C SER A 165 -0.38 -23.37 6.39
N ALA A 166 -1.27 -23.10 5.42
CA ALA A 166 -2.64 -23.58 5.46
C ALA A 166 -2.72 -25.11 5.40
N PHE A 167 -1.81 -25.77 4.68
CA PHE A 167 -1.71 -27.23 4.62
C PHE A 167 -1.26 -27.83 5.96
N PHE A 168 -0.18 -27.34 6.56
CA PHE A 168 0.36 -27.83 7.84
C PHE A 168 -0.57 -27.56 9.03
N VAL A 169 -1.37 -26.49 8.98
CA VAL A 169 -2.40 -26.24 10.01
C VAL A 169 -3.46 -27.35 10.02
N ASN A 170 -3.68 -28.09 8.91
CA ASN A 170 -4.61 -29.22 8.89
C ASN A 170 -4.13 -30.43 9.71
N ASP A 171 -2.81 -30.69 9.78
CA ASP A 171 -2.28 -31.84 10.53
C ASP A 171 -2.48 -31.72 12.05
N VAL A 172 -2.80 -30.53 12.55
CA VAL A 172 -3.03 -30.28 13.98
C VAL A 172 -4.48 -30.58 14.39
N GLU A 173 -5.44 -30.44 13.46
CA GLU A 173 -6.88 -30.58 13.74
C GLU A 173 -7.36 -32.04 13.65
N ASP A 174 -6.56 -32.94 13.05
CA ASP A 174 -6.84 -34.38 12.90
C ASP A 174 -6.38 -35.25 14.09
N LYS A 175 -6.27 -34.68 15.30
CA LYS A 175 -6.30 -35.51 16.51
C LYS A 175 -7.75 -35.74 16.90
N PRO A 176 -8.32 -36.95 16.71
CA PRO A 176 -9.61 -37.25 17.30
C PRO A 176 -9.47 -37.10 18.81
N LEU A 177 -10.17 -36.11 19.38
CA LEU A 177 -10.49 -36.08 20.79
C LEU A 177 -11.20 -37.40 21.09
N ARG A 178 -10.45 -38.39 21.59
CA ARG A 178 -11.01 -39.54 22.28
C ARG A 178 -11.82 -38.95 23.42
N VAL A 179 -13.13 -38.95 23.26
CA VAL A 179 -14.07 -38.64 24.33
C VAL A 179 -13.99 -39.81 25.29
N ASP A 180 -13.06 -39.75 26.24
CA ASP A 180 -13.11 -40.59 27.42
C ASP A 180 -14.30 -40.11 28.26
N TYR A 181 -15.46 -40.73 28.04
CA TYR A 181 -16.55 -40.71 29.01
C TYR A 181 -16.14 -41.63 30.16
N SER A 182 -15.69 -41.04 31.27
CA SER A 182 -15.68 -41.68 32.59
C SER A 182 -16.22 -40.73 33.64
#